data_AF-A0A7X6MIN5-F1
#
_entry.id   AF-A0A7X6MIN5-F1
#
_cell.length_a   1.000
_cell.length_b   1.000
_cell.length_c   1.000
_cell.angle_alpha   90.00
_cell.angle_beta   90.00
_cell.angle_gamma   90.00
#
_symmetry.space_group_name_H-M   'P 1'
#
loop_
_entity.id
_entity.type
_entity.pdbx_description
1 polymer ?
#
loop_
_entity_poly.entity_id
_entity_poly.type
_entity_poly.pdbx_seq_one_letter_code
_entity_poly.pdbx_strand_id
1 'polypeptide(L)'
;MAFDAHLTEFAGLPVVEYRSPEGWAREAEKARERAERLGRDFAGPGSYPPPALTAALADPGSVAWRLSDDEEPLDDYRRFTAQVDQDRVAAVVLGDMRETFSVQCPDPLKRALLEVAPDLTGLRSLFYCDVTFEEIEVSWIELGDMAPVLAAFPLLTEFAVRGTGDMSLHVPRHDSLRRLTLQGGGLPAKLTREIVSSGLPHLEHLELWLGVENYGGDTTPEDLAPVLSGEVFPGLGSLGLRNAEHTDDWVPVLAEAPVTSRLHTLDLSLGTLTDRGARALVEAAPAFGHLKRLDLHRHYLSEEMSGHVQAAFAGTGVDVDLSDREVGSDWEDENFDYDAAGYYTAVTE
;
A
#
# COMPACT_ATOMS: atom_id res chain seq x y z
N MET A 1 -2.64 -6.35 -11.01
CA MET A 1 -3.04 -5.38 -9.96
C MET A 1 -2.79 -3.99 -10.49
N ALA A 2 -3.75 -3.12 -10.29
CA ALA A 2 -3.97 -1.85 -10.96
C ALA A 2 -4.53 -0.89 -9.91
N PHE A 3 -3.82 0.20 -9.60
CA PHE A 3 -4.38 1.21 -8.71
C PHE A 3 -5.12 2.22 -9.57
N ASP A 4 -6.43 2.38 -9.39
CA ASP A 4 -7.23 3.18 -10.32
C ASP A 4 -7.18 4.68 -10.00
N ALA A 5 -6.81 5.02 -8.77
CA ALA A 5 -6.69 6.38 -8.30
C ALA A 5 -5.42 6.59 -7.46
N HIS A 6 -4.94 7.83 -7.48
CA HIS A 6 -3.95 8.30 -6.53
C HIS A 6 -4.53 8.39 -5.12
N LEU A 7 -3.64 8.42 -4.14
CA LEU A 7 -4.01 8.64 -2.74
C LEU A 7 -4.74 9.97 -2.59
N THR A 8 -5.87 9.95 -1.89
CA THR A 8 -6.61 11.16 -1.49
C THR A 8 -6.32 11.57 -0.05
N GLU A 9 -5.83 10.64 0.76
CA GLU A 9 -5.34 10.85 2.11
C GLU A 9 -4.08 10.01 2.37
N PHE A 10 -3.19 10.50 3.22
CA PHE A 10 -2.02 9.77 3.69
C PHE A 10 -1.60 10.30 5.07
N ALA A 11 -1.22 9.41 5.99
CA ALA A 11 -0.87 9.75 7.37
C ALA A 11 -1.95 10.57 8.13
N GLY A 12 -3.22 10.38 7.79
CA GLY A 12 -4.35 11.13 8.36
C GLY A 12 -4.47 12.57 7.87
N LEU A 13 -3.79 12.92 6.78
CA LEU A 13 -3.84 14.23 6.13
C LEU A 13 -4.40 14.10 4.72
N PRO A 14 -5.18 15.09 4.24
CA PRO A 14 -5.57 15.13 2.84
C PRO A 14 -4.35 15.32 1.94
N VAL A 15 -4.32 14.61 0.81
CA VAL A 15 -3.26 14.73 -0.18
C VAL A 15 -3.50 15.97 -1.05
N VAL A 16 -2.46 16.80 -1.21
CA VAL A 16 -2.48 17.98 -2.08
C VAL A 16 -1.31 17.94 -3.05
N GLU A 17 -1.66 18.05 -4.34
CA GLU A 17 -0.72 18.16 -5.45
C GLU A 17 0.11 19.44 -5.36
N TYR A 18 1.43 19.28 -5.34
CA TYR A 18 2.39 20.35 -5.56
C TYR A 18 2.90 20.29 -7.01
N ARG A 19 2.59 21.32 -7.79
CA ARG A 19 3.00 21.43 -9.20
C ARG A 19 3.42 22.85 -9.53
N SER A 20 4.40 23.00 -10.39
CA SER A 20 4.77 24.27 -11.02
C SER A 20 3.61 24.84 -11.85
N PRO A 21 3.63 26.15 -12.16
CA PRO A 21 2.68 26.74 -13.11
C PRO A 21 2.70 26.03 -14.47
N GLU A 22 3.88 25.64 -14.95
CA GLU A 22 4.08 24.94 -16.21
C GLU A 22 3.52 23.51 -16.17
N GLY A 23 3.79 22.78 -15.08
CA GLY A 23 3.25 21.45 -14.82
C GLY A 23 1.73 21.43 -14.77
N TRP A 24 1.14 22.40 -14.06
CA TRP A 24 -0.31 22.60 -14.03
C TRP A 24 -0.92 22.80 -15.42
N ALA A 25 -0.26 23.57 -16.28
CA ALA A 25 -0.71 23.79 -17.65
C ALA A 25 -0.60 22.52 -18.51
N ARG A 26 0.49 21.76 -18.40
CA ARG A 26 0.69 20.48 -19.12
C ARG A 26 -0.36 19.45 -18.73
N GLU A 27 -0.63 19.33 -17.43
CA GLU A 27 -1.57 18.35 -16.90
C GLU A 27 -3.02 18.68 -17.29
N ALA A 28 -3.35 19.96 -17.37
CA ALA A 28 -4.60 20.41 -17.97
C ALA A 28 -4.73 20.02 -19.45
N GLU A 29 -3.63 20.06 -20.21
CA GLU A 29 -3.61 19.63 -21.60
C GLU A 29 -3.82 18.11 -21.73
N LYS A 30 -3.11 17.30 -20.93
CA LYS A 30 -3.33 15.83 -20.88
C LYS A 30 -4.78 15.49 -20.50
N ALA A 31 -5.34 16.18 -19.50
CA ALA A 31 -6.73 15.99 -19.09
C ALA A 31 -7.73 16.36 -20.21
N ARG A 32 -7.45 17.42 -20.99
CA ARG A 32 -8.24 17.78 -22.17
C ARG A 32 -8.18 16.68 -23.23
N GLU A 33 -6.99 16.20 -23.57
CA GLU A 33 -6.81 15.13 -24.56
C GLU A 33 -7.50 13.83 -24.14
N ARG A 34 -7.42 13.47 -22.86
CA ARG A 34 -8.14 12.32 -22.29
C ARG A 34 -9.66 12.49 -22.38
N ALA A 35 -10.17 13.68 -22.06
CA ALA A 35 -11.60 13.99 -22.18
C ALA A 35 -12.08 13.90 -23.63
N GLU A 36 -11.32 14.45 -24.58
CA GLU A 36 -11.61 14.35 -26.03
C GLU A 36 -11.64 12.89 -26.50
N ARG A 37 -10.65 12.08 -26.12
CA ARG A 37 -10.59 10.64 -26.43
C ARG A 37 -11.80 9.88 -25.90
N LEU A 38 -12.30 10.26 -24.72
CA LEU A 38 -13.45 9.64 -24.07
C LEU A 38 -14.80 10.27 -24.47
N GLY A 39 -14.81 11.29 -25.33
CA GLY A 39 -16.03 12.02 -25.71
C GLY A 39 -16.70 12.73 -24.55
N ARG A 40 -15.94 13.20 -23.56
CA ARG A 40 -16.41 13.91 -22.36
C ARG A 40 -16.12 15.42 -22.47
N ASP A 41 -16.97 16.23 -21.83
CA ASP A 41 -16.74 17.68 -21.73
C ASP A 41 -15.55 17.98 -20.79
N PHE A 42 -14.71 18.93 -21.20
CA PHE A 42 -13.58 19.42 -20.39
C PHE A 42 -13.86 20.84 -19.88
N ALA A 43 -14.02 20.97 -18.57
CA ALA A 43 -13.94 22.26 -17.90
C ALA A 43 -12.46 22.56 -17.67
N GLY A 44 -11.94 23.65 -18.26
CA GLY A 44 -10.53 24.04 -18.14
C GLY A 44 -10.02 24.06 -16.69
N PRO A 45 -8.69 24.08 -16.48
CA PRO A 45 -8.09 23.75 -15.18
C PRO A 45 -8.43 24.74 -14.05
N GLY A 46 -9.01 25.91 -14.33
CA GLY A 46 -9.22 26.96 -13.34
C GLY A 46 -7.98 27.83 -13.15
N SER A 47 -7.94 28.61 -12.08
CA SER A 47 -6.81 29.51 -11.77
C SER A 47 -5.65 28.77 -11.12
N TYR A 48 -4.42 29.20 -11.44
CA TYR A 48 -3.22 28.79 -10.72
C TYR A 48 -2.76 29.86 -9.72
N PRO A 49 -2.31 29.49 -8.51
CA PRO A 49 -2.39 28.14 -7.95
C PRO A 49 -3.85 27.76 -7.65
N PRO A 50 -4.21 26.47 -7.71
CA PRO A 50 -5.54 26.03 -7.28
C PRO A 50 -5.77 26.37 -5.79
N PRO A 51 -7.04 26.51 -5.35
CA PRO A 51 -7.35 26.87 -3.97
C PRO A 51 -6.74 25.93 -2.92
N ALA A 52 -6.70 24.63 -3.21
CA ALA A 52 -6.09 23.63 -2.32
C ALA A 52 -4.59 23.87 -2.11
N LEU A 53 -3.84 24.11 -3.20
CA LEU A 53 -2.42 24.44 -3.13
C LEU A 53 -2.18 25.78 -2.40
N THR A 54 -3.04 26.77 -2.63
CA THR A 54 -2.97 28.06 -1.92
C THR A 54 -3.12 27.88 -0.41
N ALA A 55 -4.09 27.06 0.03
CA ALA A 55 -4.30 26.76 1.44
C ALA A 55 -3.14 25.97 2.04
N ALA A 56 -2.64 24.95 1.32
CA ALA A 56 -1.49 24.15 1.74
C ALA A 56 -0.21 24.99 1.91
N LEU A 57 0.07 25.93 0.99
CA LEU A 57 1.22 26.85 1.10
C LEU A 57 1.12 27.77 2.33
N ALA A 58 -0.10 28.11 2.77
CA ALA A 58 -0.31 28.92 3.97
C ALA A 58 -0.17 28.12 5.28
N ASP A 59 -0.46 26.81 5.24
CA ASP A 59 -0.31 25.89 6.37
C ASP A 59 0.30 24.54 5.94
N PRO A 60 1.65 24.48 5.78
CA PRO A 60 2.29 23.28 5.24
C PRO A 60 2.15 21.99 6.03
N GLY A 61 1.78 22.08 7.32
CA GLY A 61 1.57 20.91 8.17
C GLY A 61 0.15 20.33 8.11
N SER A 62 -0.74 20.93 7.33
CA SER A 62 -2.16 20.52 7.24
C SER A 62 -2.43 19.47 6.16
N VAL A 63 -1.43 19.11 5.35
CA VAL A 63 -1.60 18.25 4.17
C VAL A 63 -0.46 17.23 4.04
N ALA A 64 -0.72 16.15 3.30
CA ALA A 64 0.32 15.33 2.71
C ALA A 64 0.65 15.89 1.32
N TRP A 65 1.92 16.24 1.10
CA TRP A 65 2.35 16.88 -0.14
C TRP A 65 2.63 15.83 -1.21
N ARG A 66 1.86 15.81 -2.29
CA ARG A 66 2.15 14.95 -3.45
C ARG A 66 3.05 15.69 -4.44
N LEU A 67 4.24 15.16 -4.67
CA LEU A 67 5.22 15.68 -5.63
C LEU A 67 5.18 14.79 -6.87
N SER A 68 4.73 15.33 -7.99
CA SER A 68 4.56 14.59 -9.25
C SER A 68 4.58 15.54 -10.45
N ASP A 69 5.37 16.60 -10.39
CA ASP A 69 5.45 17.50 -11.52
C ASP A 69 6.15 16.83 -12.71
N ASP A 70 5.70 17.17 -13.91
CA ASP A 70 6.23 16.71 -15.19
C ASP A 70 7.54 17.47 -15.52
N GLU A 71 8.51 17.39 -14.61
CA GLU A 71 9.89 17.90 -14.70
C GLU A 71 10.88 16.86 -14.14
N GLU A 72 12.19 17.15 -14.15
CA GLU A 72 13.15 16.25 -13.51
C GLU A 72 12.90 16.19 -11.99
N PRO A 73 12.83 15.01 -11.35
CA PRO A 73 12.45 14.89 -9.93
C PRO A 73 13.26 15.77 -8.98
N LEU A 74 14.56 15.93 -9.24
CA LEU A 74 15.42 16.77 -8.41
C LEU A 74 15.07 18.26 -8.49
N ASP A 75 14.62 18.73 -9.66
CA ASP A 75 14.23 20.12 -9.84
C ASP A 75 12.88 20.40 -9.16
N ASP A 76 11.91 19.48 -9.26
CA ASP A 76 10.64 19.55 -8.52
C ASP A 76 10.89 19.59 -7.00
N TYR A 77 11.72 18.67 -6.51
CA TYR A 77 11.99 18.55 -5.08
C TYR A 77 12.75 19.75 -4.53
N ARG A 78 13.73 20.29 -5.26
CA ARG A 78 14.42 21.52 -4.86
C ARG A 78 13.50 22.73 -4.87
N ARG A 79 12.60 22.81 -5.85
CA ARG A 79 11.59 23.87 -5.89
C ARG A 79 10.67 23.76 -4.69
N PHE A 80 10.22 22.54 -4.35
CA PHE A 80 9.43 22.26 -3.15
C PHE A 80 10.15 22.68 -1.87
N THR A 81 11.39 22.21 -1.66
CA THR A 81 12.16 22.52 -0.44
C THR A 81 12.49 24.00 -0.30
N ALA A 82 12.59 24.74 -1.41
CA ALA A 82 12.81 26.18 -1.40
C ALA A 82 11.53 27.01 -1.11
N GLN A 83 10.35 26.50 -1.45
CA GLN A 83 9.08 27.25 -1.35
C GLN A 83 8.28 26.95 -0.09
N VAL A 84 8.43 25.74 0.44
CA VAL A 84 7.63 25.25 1.56
C VAL A 84 8.52 25.17 2.82
N ASP A 85 7.96 25.53 3.97
CA ASP A 85 8.63 25.43 5.27
C ASP A 85 8.79 23.96 5.68
N GLN A 86 9.98 23.41 5.47
CA GLN A 86 10.25 21.98 5.63
C GLN A 86 10.19 21.48 7.07
N ASP A 87 10.31 22.37 8.06
CA ASP A 87 10.11 22.01 9.48
C ASP A 87 8.64 21.65 9.77
N ARG A 88 7.70 22.10 8.91
CA ARG A 88 6.26 21.85 9.04
C ARG A 88 5.76 20.74 8.11
N VAL A 89 6.54 20.29 7.14
CA VAL A 89 6.15 19.23 6.21
C VAL A 89 6.23 17.88 6.92
N ALA A 90 5.07 17.34 7.32
CA ALA A 90 5.01 16.07 8.06
C ALA A 90 4.89 14.84 7.14
N ALA A 91 4.24 14.98 5.98
CA ALA A 91 3.97 13.87 5.07
C ALA A 91 4.23 14.25 3.61
N VAL A 92 4.88 13.34 2.88
CA VAL A 92 5.17 13.47 1.45
C VAL A 92 4.73 12.19 0.73
N VAL A 93 4.10 12.36 -0.43
CA VAL A 93 3.75 11.31 -1.37
C VAL A 93 4.56 11.58 -2.64
N LEU A 94 5.39 10.64 -3.07
CA LEU A 94 6.12 10.75 -4.32
C LEU A 94 5.36 10.03 -5.41
N GLY A 95 4.87 10.80 -6.37
CA GLY A 95 4.21 10.31 -7.57
C GLY A 95 5.12 10.41 -8.80
N ASP A 96 4.58 9.90 -9.91
CA ASP A 96 5.15 9.96 -11.26
C ASP A 96 6.51 9.27 -11.45
N MET A 97 6.43 8.04 -11.96
CA MET A 97 7.53 7.37 -12.65
C MET A 97 7.30 7.58 -14.14
N ARG A 98 7.88 8.65 -14.71
CA ARG A 98 7.83 8.94 -16.16
C ARG A 98 8.14 7.69 -17.00
N GLU A 99 7.79 7.75 -18.30
CA GLU A 99 7.99 6.79 -19.40
C GLU A 99 9.41 6.16 -19.54
N THR A 100 9.99 5.58 -18.50
CA THR A 100 11.14 4.70 -18.56
C THR A 100 10.64 3.27 -18.70
N PHE A 101 9.96 3.00 -19.82
CA PHE A 101 9.94 1.65 -20.35
C PHE A 101 11.41 1.24 -20.53
N SER A 102 11.88 0.30 -19.72
CA SER A 102 13.25 -0.24 -19.66
C SER A 102 14.34 0.64 -19.01
N VAL A 103 14.42 0.70 -17.67
CA VAL A 103 15.75 0.91 -17.06
C VAL A 103 15.89 0.21 -15.71
N GLN A 104 16.68 -0.87 -15.70
CA GLN A 104 17.34 -1.36 -14.50
C GLN A 104 18.25 -0.26 -13.92
N CYS A 105 18.03 0.14 -12.66
CA CYS A 105 18.98 0.87 -11.78
C CYS A 105 19.34 2.34 -12.13
N PRO A 106 19.67 3.20 -11.14
CA PRO A 106 18.91 3.56 -9.94
C PRO A 106 17.79 4.56 -10.30
N ASP A 107 16.63 4.32 -9.70
CA ASP A 107 15.47 5.20 -9.71
C ASP A 107 15.84 6.70 -9.54
N PRO A 108 15.64 7.54 -10.58
CA PRO A 108 15.84 9.00 -10.51
C PRO A 108 15.10 9.64 -9.33
N LEU A 109 13.93 9.10 -8.96
CA LEU A 109 13.12 9.52 -7.81
C LEU A 109 13.92 9.32 -6.50
N LYS A 110 14.52 8.14 -6.32
CA LYS A 110 15.33 7.81 -5.14
C LYS A 110 16.53 8.71 -5.03
N ARG A 111 17.25 8.95 -6.13
CA ARG A 111 18.43 9.82 -6.14
C ARG A 111 18.05 11.25 -5.76
N ALA A 112 16.99 11.79 -6.36
CA ALA A 112 16.50 13.13 -6.07
C ALA A 112 16.09 13.26 -4.60
N LEU A 113 15.32 12.30 -4.09
CA LEU A 113 14.89 12.27 -2.69
C LEU A 113 16.08 12.26 -1.72
N LEU A 114 17.07 11.39 -1.96
CA LEU A 114 18.27 11.31 -1.13
C LEU A 114 19.09 12.61 -1.15
N GLU A 115 19.07 13.35 -2.26
CA GLU A 115 19.78 14.61 -2.38
C GLU A 115 19.13 15.74 -1.58
N VAL A 116 17.80 15.78 -1.51
CA VAL A 116 17.05 16.78 -0.72
C VAL A 116 16.74 16.31 0.71
N ALA A 117 17.03 15.04 1.05
CA ALA A 117 16.73 14.47 2.36
C ALA A 117 17.20 15.33 3.56
N PRO A 118 18.39 15.97 3.54
CA PRO A 118 18.82 16.84 4.62
C PRO A 118 17.92 18.06 4.87
N ASP A 119 17.19 18.51 3.85
CA ASP A 119 16.30 19.68 3.92
C ASP A 119 14.90 19.29 4.45
N LEU A 120 14.50 18.02 4.34
CA LEU A 120 13.18 17.49 4.75
C LEU A 120 13.12 17.18 6.25
N THR A 121 13.42 18.17 7.09
CA THR A 121 13.60 18.05 8.56
C THR A 121 12.32 17.66 9.31
N GLY A 122 11.16 18.12 8.85
CA GLY A 122 9.85 17.82 9.42
C GLY A 122 9.29 16.44 9.08
N LEU A 123 9.86 15.75 8.10
CA LEU A 123 9.22 14.57 7.49
C LEU A 123 9.07 13.41 8.49
N ARG A 124 7.86 12.84 8.56
CA ARG A 124 7.49 11.70 9.41
C ARG A 124 6.79 10.58 8.64
N SER A 125 6.12 10.89 7.55
CA SER A 125 5.44 9.90 6.72
C SER A 125 5.85 10.06 5.26
N LEU A 126 6.25 8.96 4.61
CA LEU A 126 6.65 8.94 3.21
C LEU A 126 5.91 7.82 2.49
N PHE A 127 5.14 8.18 1.46
CA PHE A 127 4.62 7.23 0.50
C PHE A 127 5.48 7.31 -0.77
N TYR A 128 6.01 6.18 -1.22
CA TYR A 128 6.93 6.09 -2.33
C TYR A 128 6.27 5.39 -3.53
N CYS A 129 6.31 6.03 -4.70
CA CYS A 129 5.78 5.53 -5.96
C CYS A 129 4.23 5.43 -5.99
N ASP A 130 3.53 6.51 -5.67
CA ASP A 130 2.08 6.59 -5.87
C ASP A 130 1.72 6.74 -7.36
N VAL A 131 1.60 5.59 -8.02
CA VAL A 131 1.29 5.44 -9.45
C VAL A 131 0.04 4.60 -9.67
N THR A 132 -0.77 5.00 -10.64
CA THR A 132 -1.99 4.34 -11.10
C THR A 132 -1.71 3.35 -12.22
N PHE A 133 -2.67 2.47 -12.50
CA PHE A 133 -2.62 1.52 -13.60
C PHE A 133 -2.47 2.17 -14.97
N GLU A 134 -3.13 3.33 -15.18
CA GLU A 134 -3.00 4.05 -16.44
C GLU A 134 -1.58 4.62 -16.64
N GLU A 135 -0.83 4.84 -15.57
CA GLU A 135 0.56 5.34 -15.63
C GLU A 135 1.55 4.17 -15.79
N ILE A 136 1.49 3.19 -14.89
CA ILE A 136 2.33 2.00 -14.94
C ILE A 136 1.69 0.84 -14.18
N GLU A 137 1.73 -0.35 -14.77
CA GLU A 137 1.40 -1.58 -14.05
C GLU A 137 2.42 -1.84 -12.95
N VAL A 138 1.95 -2.12 -11.73
CA VAL A 138 2.81 -2.28 -10.55
C VAL A 138 3.85 -3.39 -10.65
N SER A 139 3.60 -4.38 -11.50
CA SER A 139 4.54 -5.46 -11.81
C SER A 139 5.79 -5.02 -12.58
N TRP A 140 5.77 -3.84 -13.19
CA TRP A 140 6.89 -3.29 -13.97
C TRP A 140 7.79 -2.35 -13.14
N ILE A 141 7.47 -2.14 -11.87
CA ILE A 141 8.18 -1.21 -10.99
C ILE A 141 9.40 -1.91 -10.38
N GLU A 142 10.60 -1.46 -10.75
CA GLU A 142 11.88 -1.92 -10.20
C GLU A 142 12.49 -0.87 -9.24
N LEU A 143 12.21 -0.97 -7.94
CA LEU A 143 12.68 0.02 -6.94
C LEU A 143 14.12 -0.21 -6.45
N GLY A 144 14.61 -1.45 -6.55
CA GLY A 144 15.91 -1.86 -6.01
C GLY A 144 15.98 -1.73 -4.49
N ASP A 145 17.16 -1.42 -3.96
CA ASP A 145 17.38 -1.26 -2.51
C ASP A 145 16.81 0.04 -1.95
N MET A 146 15.86 -0.08 -1.02
CA MET A 146 15.18 1.02 -0.35
C MET A 146 15.72 1.29 1.07
N ALA A 147 16.65 0.49 1.58
CA ALA A 147 17.30 0.75 2.86
C ALA A 147 17.98 2.15 2.95
N PRO A 148 18.60 2.69 1.87
CA PRO A 148 19.14 4.05 1.90
C PRO A 148 18.11 5.14 2.17
N VAL A 149 16.84 4.94 1.75
CA VAL A 149 15.76 5.90 2.00
C VAL A 149 15.46 5.96 3.49
N LEU A 150 15.26 4.81 4.15
CA LEU A 150 15.05 4.77 5.60
C LEU A 150 16.26 5.29 6.38
N ALA A 151 17.48 5.02 5.91
CA ALA A 151 18.69 5.56 6.54
C ALA A 151 18.78 7.10 6.46
N ALA A 152 18.27 7.71 5.39
CA ALA A 152 18.25 9.16 5.21
C ALA A 152 17.19 9.87 6.06
N PHE A 153 16.13 9.16 6.47
CA PHE A 153 15.02 9.72 7.25
C PHE A 153 14.88 9.03 8.62
N PRO A 154 15.81 9.22 9.56
CA PRO A 154 15.83 8.49 10.84
C PRO A 154 14.63 8.80 11.75
N LEU A 155 13.90 9.89 11.50
CA LEU A 155 12.69 10.29 12.24
C LEU A 155 11.39 9.78 11.59
N LEU A 156 11.47 9.05 10.48
CA LEU A 156 10.31 8.55 9.76
C LEU A 156 9.54 7.55 10.63
N THR A 157 8.25 7.79 10.81
CA THR A 157 7.34 6.94 11.57
C THR A 157 6.47 6.06 10.68
N GLU A 158 6.30 6.42 9.41
CA GLU A 158 5.48 5.69 8.45
C GLU A 158 6.14 5.68 7.09
N PHE A 159 6.34 4.48 6.56
CA PHE A 159 6.85 4.26 5.22
C PHE A 159 5.91 3.34 4.47
N ALA A 160 5.39 3.82 3.35
CA ALA A 160 4.55 3.06 2.44
C ALA A 160 5.18 3.11 1.05
N VAL A 161 5.09 2.01 0.31
CA VAL A 161 5.66 1.92 -1.03
C VAL A 161 4.82 1.01 -1.91
N ARG A 162 4.73 1.36 -3.19
CA ARG A 162 4.07 0.57 -4.22
C ARG A 162 5.11 0.07 -5.24
N GLY A 163 5.16 -1.24 -5.43
CA GLY A 163 6.15 -1.96 -6.26
C GLY A 163 7.06 -2.88 -5.43
N THR A 164 6.86 -4.20 -5.52
CA THR A 164 7.57 -5.21 -4.70
C THR A 164 8.43 -6.20 -5.47
N GLY A 165 8.30 -6.29 -6.81
CA GLY A 165 8.90 -7.36 -7.62
C GLY A 165 10.43 -7.48 -7.51
N ASP A 166 11.14 -6.35 -7.67
CA ASP A 166 12.61 -6.27 -7.57
C ASP A 166 13.08 -5.31 -6.46
N MET A 167 12.30 -5.23 -5.38
CA MET A 167 12.65 -4.41 -4.22
C MET A 167 13.48 -5.20 -3.20
N SER A 168 14.40 -4.52 -2.53
CA SER A 168 15.03 -5.01 -1.28
C SER A 168 14.90 -3.97 -0.18
N LEU A 169 14.73 -4.45 1.05
CA LEU A 169 14.58 -3.59 2.23
C LEU A 169 15.02 -4.33 3.48
N HIS A 170 16.33 -4.24 3.77
CA HIS A 170 16.88 -4.67 5.04
C HIS A 170 17.55 -3.50 5.75
N VAL A 171 17.02 -3.12 6.92
CA VAL A 171 17.62 -2.08 7.78
C VAL A 171 18.19 -2.69 9.06
N PRO A 172 19.49 -2.47 9.37
CA PRO A 172 20.07 -2.97 10.62
C PRO A 172 19.35 -2.47 11.87
N ARG A 173 18.89 -1.21 11.83
CA ARG A 173 18.06 -0.61 12.89
C ARG A 173 17.35 0.65 12.39
N HIS A 174 16.08 0.82 12.72
CA HIS A 174 15.35 2.09 12.57
C HIS A 174 14.45 2.34 13.79
N ASP A 175 14.79 3.35 14.59
CA ASP A 175 14.18 3.55 15.92
C ASP A 175 12.84 4.29 15.90
N SER A 176 12.49 4.98 14.82
CA SER A 176 11.25 5.75 14.74
C SER A 176 10.12 5.08 13.95
N LEU A 177 10.41 4.04 13.16
CA LEU A 177 9.42 3.49 12.22
C LEU A 177 8.36 2.70 12.99
N ARG A 178 7.09 3.05 12.77
CA ARG A 178 5.92 2.44 13.41
C ARG A 178 4.99 1.75 12.41
N ARG A 179 4.94 2.24 11.17
CA ARG A 179 4.08 1.68 10.12
C ARG A 179 4.91 1.38 8.88
N LEU A 180 4.79 0.16 8.38
CA LEU A 180 5.39 -0.27 7.12
C LEU A 180 4.31 -0.91 6.24
N THR A 181 4.12 -0.36 5.05
CA THR A 181 3.15 -0.86 4.07
C THR A 181 3.84 -1.14 2.75
N LEU A 182 3.77 -2.40 2.28
CA LEU A 182 4.28 -2.80 0.97
C LEU A 182 3.12 -3.21 0.08
N GLN A 183 2.89 -2.42 -0.97
CA GLN A 183 1.84 -2.64 -1.96
C GLN A 183 2.45 -3.20 -3.24
N GLY A 184 1.92 -4.32 -3.75
CA GLY A 184 2.51 -4.99 -4.89
C GLY A 184 1.62 -6.09 -5.46
N GLY A 185 1.81 -6.41 -6.74
CA GLY A 185 1.09 -7.49 -7.42
C GLY A 185 1.47 -8.89 -6.97
N GLY A 186 2.63 -9.02 -6.32
CA GLY A 186 3.24 -10.25 -5.81
C GLY A 186 4.37 -9.90 -4.84
N LEU A 187 4.35 -10.42 -3.62
CA LEU A 187 5.39 -10.19 -2.61
C LEU A 187 6.42 -11.32 -2.60
N PRO A 188 7.69 -11.06 -3.00
CA PRO A 188 8.73 -12.07 -2.95
C PRO A 188 9.08 -12.45 -1.51
N ALA A 189 9.19 -13.75 -1.22
CA ALA A 189 9.61 -14.33 0.05
C ALA A 189 10.98 -13.80 0.51
N LYS A 190 11.88 -13.50 -0.45
CA LYS A 190 13.16 -12.84 -0.15
C LYS A 190 12.95 -11.48 0.52
N LEU A 191 12.09 -10.64 -0.04
CA LEU A 191 11.79 -9.32 0.51
C LEU A 191 11.11 -9.44 1.88
N THR A 192 10.17 -10.38 2.03
CA THR A 192 9.56 -10.70 3.33
C THR A 192 10.62 -11.03 4.38
N ARG A 193 11.54 -11.94 4.09
CA ARG A 193 12.62 -12.31 5.03
C ARG A 193 13.56 -11.15 5.37
N GLU A 194 13.80 -10.21 4.44
CA GLU A 194 14.59 -8.99 4.70
C GLU A 194 13.89 -8.05 5.69
N ILE A 195 12.57 -7.87 5.56
CA ILE A 195 11.77 -7.07 6.50
C ILE A 195 11.78 -7.73 7.87
N VAL A 196 11.50 -9.04 7.93
CA VAL A 196 11.44 -9.81 9.18
C VAL A 196 12.78 -9.78 9.93
N SER A 197 13.90 -9.79 9.21
CA SER A 197 15.23 -9.70 9.80
C SER A 197 15.71 -8.26 10.09
N SER A 198 14.92 -7.25 9.71
CA SER A 198 15.25 -5.84 9.96
C SER A 198 15.05 -5.44 11.42
N GLY A 199 15.91 -4.54 11.90
CA GLY A 199 15.84 -3.99 13.26
C GLY A 199 14.77 -2.90 13.40
N LEU A 200 13.50 -3.28 13.45
CA LEU A 200 12.36 -2.36 13.60
C LEU A 200 11.69 -2.52 15.00
N PRO A 201 12.35 -2.10 16.09
CA PRO A 201 11.91 -2.41 17.46
C PRO A 201 10.59 -1.77 17.86
N HIS A 202 10.16 -0.71 17.16
CA HIS A 202 8.97 0.07 17.45
C HIS A 202 7.87 -0.06 16.38
N LEU A 203 7.97 -1.08 15.51
CA LEU A 203 6.95 -1.34 14.51
C LEU A 203 5.64 -1.78 15.19
N GLU A 204 4.56 -1.08 14.87
CA GLU A 204 3.21 -1.23 15.42
C GLU A 204 2.22 -1.75 14.37
N HIS A 205 2.47 -1.44 13.10
CA HIS A 205 1.67 -1.84 11.95
C HIS A 205 2.56 -2.36 10.82
N LEU A 206 2.24 -3.55 10.33
CA LEU A 206 2.85 -4.17 9.16
C LEU A 206 1.74 -4.58 8.19
N GLU A 207 1.77 -4.03 6.99
CA GLU A 207 0.85 -4.37 5.90
C GLU A 207 1.63 -4.87 4.69
N LEU A 208 1.30 -6.07 4.26
CA LEU A 208 1.95 -6.80 3.19
C LEU A 208 0.89 -7.24 2.18
N TRP A 209 1.01 -6.77 0.95
CA TRP A 209 0.16 -7.22 -0.15
C TRP A 209 0.82 -8.44 -0.79
N LEU A 210 0.30 -9.63 -0.48
CA LEU A 210 0.95 -10.89 -0.83
C LEU A 210 0.92 -11.17 -2.34
N GLY A 211 -0.15 -10.74 -3.01
CA GLY A 211 -0.29 -10.85 -4.45
C GLY A 211 -0.49 -12.29 -4.93
N VAL A 212 -0.11 -12.52 -6.19
CA VAL A 212 -0.19 -13.81 -6.89
C VAL A 212 1.19 -14.23 -7.40
N GLU A 213 1.38 -15.52 -7.63
CA GLU A 213 2.66 -16.09 -8.12
C GLU A 213 3.10 -15.48 -9.46
N ASN A 214 2.13 -15.23 -10.36
CA ASN A 214 2.40 -14.65 -11.69
C ASN A 214 3.02 -13.25 -11.67
N TYR A 215 2.98 -12.55 -10.54
CA TYR A 215 3.63 -11.26 -10.34
C TYR A 215 4.78 -11.34 -9.32
N GLY A 216 5.35 -12.53 -9.10
CA GLY A 216 6.51 -12.75 -8.22
C GLY A 216 6.16 -12.98 -6.75
N GLY A 217 4.89 -13.22 -6.43
CA GLY A 217 4.45 -13.53 -5.08
C GLY A 217 4.70 -14.98 -4.71
N ASP A 218 5.68 -15.23 -3.85
CA ASP A 218 5.97 -16.58 -3.31
C ASP A 218 6.10 -16.59 -1.77
N THR A 219 5.65 -15.52 -1.10
CA THR A 219 5.67 -15.43 0.37
C THR A 219 4.73 -16.44 1.01
N THR A 220 5.26 -17.20 1.96
CA THR A 220 4.55 -18.21 2.74
C THR A 220 4.55 -17.89 4.25
N PRO A 221 3.74 -18.59 5.06
CA PRO A 221 3.83 -18.53 6.51
C PRO A 221 5.22 -18.73 7.10
N GLU A 222 6.06 -19.58 6.47
CA GLU A 222 7.41 -19.87 6.95
C GLU A 222 8.32 -18.63 6.88
N ASP A 223 8.12 -17.78 5.87
CA ASP A 223 8.87 -16.54 5.69
C ASP A 223 8.52 -15.49 6.75
N LEU A 224 7.30 -15.56 7.28
CA LEU A 224 6.82 -14.71 8.37
C LEU A 224 6.95 -15.38 9.75
N ALA A 225 7.54 -16.56 9.87
CA ALA A 225 7.55 -17.33 11.12
C ALA A 225 8.05 -16.53 12.36
N PRO A 226 9.10 -15.69 12.29
CA PRO A 226 9.50 -14.84 13.42
C PRO A 226 8.46 -13.78 13.80
N VAL A 227 7.69 -13.27 12.82
CA VAL A 227 6.59 -12.32 13.08
C VAL A 227 5.42 -13.06 13.71
N LEU A 228 5.03 -14.21 13.15
CA LEU A 228 3.90 -15.03 13.60
C LEU A 228 4.11 -15.58 15.01
N SER A 229 5.33 -16.00 15.33
CA SER A 229 5.72 -16.43 16.69
C SER A 229 5.81 -15.27 17.69
N GLY A 230 5.82 -14.03 17.22
CA GLY A 230 5.97 -12.83 18.04
C GLY A 230 7.39 -12.55 18.51
N GLU A 231 8.40 -13.27 17.98
CA GLU A 231 9.83 -13.08 18.29
C GLU A 231 10.31 -11.68 17.87
N VAL A 232 9.83 -11.20 16.71
CA VAL A 232 10.11 -9.86 16.21
C VAL A 232 8.90 -8.94 16.34
N PHE A 233 9.17 -7.63 16.23
CA PHE A 233 8.19 -6.54 16.32
C PHE A 233 7.33 -6.62 17.59
N PRO A 234 7.92 -6.43 18.78
CA PRO A 234 7.21 -6.61 20.06
C PRO A 234 6.01 -5.68 20.23
N GLY A 235 5.99 -4.54 19.52
CA GLY A 235 4.88 -3.57 19.53
C GLY A 235 3.80 -3.81 18.48
N LEU A 236 3.90 -4.87 17.65
CA LEU A 236 2.99 -5.09 16.53
C LEU A 236 1.56 -5.34 17.03
N GLY A 237 0.68 -4.39 16.77
CA GLY A 237 -0.74 -4.43 17.09
C GLY A 237 -1.63 -4.54 15.85
N SER A 238 -1.09 -4.29 14.66
CA SER A 238 -1.83 -4.41 13.40
C SER A 238 -1.02 -5.20 12.38
N LEU A 239 -1.65 -6.23 11.80
CA LEU A 239 -1.09 -7.05 10.73
C LEU A 239 -2.08 -7.11 9.58
N GLY A 240 -1.64 -6.69 8.40
CA GLY A 240 -2.36 -6.87 7.14
C GLY A 240 -1.63 -7.84 6.23
N LEU A 241 -2.28 -8.93 5.87
CA LEU A 241 -1.85 -9.89 4.84
C LEU A 241 -2.87 -9.83 3.71
N ARG A 242 -2.84 -8.70 3.00
CA ARG A 242 -3.84 -8.32 2.01
C ARG A 242 -3.56 -8.97 0.67
N ASN A 243 -4.58 -9.01 -0.17
CA ASN A 243 -4.46 -9.38 -1.57
C ASN A 243 -3.76 -10.75 -1.78
N ALA A 244 -4.08 -11.74 -0.96
CA ALA A 244 -3.46 -13.06 -1.05
C ALA A 244 -4.23 -13.97 -2.03
N GLU A 245 -3.51 -14.67 -2.91
CA GLU A 245 -4.08 -15.67 -3.83
C GLU A 245 -4.68 -16.90 -3.10
N HIS A 246 -4.18 -17.18 -1.91
CA HIS A 246 -4.58 -18.33 -1.10
C HIS A 246 -4.94 -17.91 0.34
N THR A 247 -5.82 -16.91 0.49
CA THR A 247 -6.20 -16.37 1.82
C THR A 247 -6.70 -17.44 2.78
N ASP A 248 -7.39 -18.47 2.28
CA ASP A 248 -7.90 -19.60 3.07
C ASP A 248 -6.82 -20.29 3.91
N ASP A 249 -5.61 -20.43 3.37
CA ASP A 249 -4.52 -21.16 4.02
C ASP A 249 -3.84 -20.34 5.13
N TRP A 250 -4.02 -19.01 5.13
CA TRP A 250 -3.50 -18.12 6.18
C TRP A 250 -4.33 -18.15 7.45
N VAL A 251 -5.65 -18.38 7.36
CA VAL A 251 -6.56 -18.38 8.51
C VAL A 251 -6.15 -19.34 9.62
N PRO A 252 -5.91 -20.65 9.37
CA PRO A 252 -5.53 -21.58 10.44
C PRO A 252 -4.16 -21.25 11.04
N VAL A 253 -3.20 -20.80 10.21
CA VAL A 253 -1.88 -20.37 10.66
C VAL A 253 -2.00 -19.19 11.63
N LEU A 254 -2.79 -18.18 11.28
CA LEU A 254 -3.01 -17.00 12.11
C LEU A 254 -3.77 -17.33 13.39
N ALA A 255 -4.72 -18.27 13.35
CA ALA A 255 -5.44 -18.71 14.54
C ALA A 255 -4.52 -19.33 15.59
N GLU A 256 -3.45 -20.02 15.15
CA GLU A 256 -2.46 -20.65 16.02
C GLU A 256 -1.26 -19.74 16.35
N ALA A 257 -1.09 -18.64 15.62
CA ALA A 257 0.06 -17.77 15.75
C ALA A 257 0.04 -16.98 17.08
N PRO A 258 1.12 -17.04 17.90
CA PRO A 258 1.20 -16.28 19.14
C PRO A 258 1.00 -14.76 18.99
N VAL A 259 1.44 -14.19 17.86
CA VAL A 259 1.25 -12.76 17.54
C VAL A 259 -0.22 -12.35 17.57
N THR A 260 -1.14 -13.23 17.22
CA THR A 260 -2.56 -12.92 17.10
C THR A 260 -3.15 -12.41 18.40
N SER A 261 -2.70 -12.93 19.54
CA SER A 261 -3.14 -12.51 20.88
C SER A 261 -2.82 -11.05 21.25
N ARG A 262 -1.87 -10.41 20.57
CA ARG A 262 -1.52 -8.99 20.78
C ARG A 262 -2.08 -8.04 19.71
N LEU A 263 -2.61 -8.58 18.62
CA LEU A 263 -3.20 -7.77 17.57
C LEU A 263 -4.50 -7.13 18.07
N HIS A 264 -4.73 -5.90 17.65
CA HIS A 264 -6.03 -5.23 17.69
C HIS A 264 -6.66 -5.14 16.29
N THR A 265 -5.88 -5.27 15.23
CA THR A 265 -6.37 -5.25 13.84
C THR A 265 -5.72 -6.38 13.05
N LEU A 266 -6.56 -7.22 12.45
CA LEU A 266 -6.15 -8.20 11.45
C LEU A 266 -6.86 -7.87 10.14
N ASP A 267 -6.10 -7.77 9.07
CA ASP A 267 -6.61 -7.45 7.74
C ASP A 267 -6.21 -8.56 6.75
N LEU A 268 -7.22 -9.24 6.20
CA LEU A 268 -7.10 -10.27 5.16
C LEU A 268 -7.88 -9.89 3.90
N SER A 269 -8.20 -8.61 3.75
CA SER A 269 -8.98 -8.06 2.65
C SER A 269 -8.28 -8.20 1.31
N LEU A 270 -9.03 -7.92 0.24
CA LEU A 270 -8.55 -7.91 -1.15
C LEU A 270 -8.10 -9.28 -1.69
N GLY A 271 -8.16 -10.33 -0.87
CA GLY A 271 -7.73 -11.67 -1.23
C GLY A 271 -8.86 -12.57 -1.72
N THR A 272 -8.56 -13.85 -1.85
CA THR A 272 -9.47 -14.88 -2.36
C THR A 272 -10.12 -15.70 -1.25
N LEU A 273 -10.44 -15.08 -0.10
CA LEU A 273 -11.07 -15.80 1.02
C LEU A 273 -12.40 -16.41 0.57
N THR A 274 -12.54 -17.72 0.70
CA THR A 274 -13.74 -18.49 0.32
C THR A 274 -14.48 -19.02 1.54
N ASP A 275 -15.58 -19.73 1.30
CA ASP A 275 -16.31 -20.45 2.34
C ASP A 275 -15.46 -21.48 3.10
N ARG A 276 -14.42 -22.05 2.48
CA ARG A 276 -13.51 -22.98 3.15
C ARG A 276 -12.71 -22.25 4.23
N GLY A 277 -12.03 -21.15 3.88
CA GLY A 277 -11.27 -20.35 4.84
C GLY A 277 -12.16 -19.72 5.91
N ALA A 278 -13.34 -19.24 5.53
CA ALA A 278 -14.30 -18.65 6.46
C ALA A 278 -14.86 -19.66 7.48
N ARG A 279 -15.03 -20.94 7.12
CA ARG A 279 -15.37 -21.98 8.10
C ARG A 279 -14.28 -22.13 9.15
N ALA A 280 -13.02 -22.18 8.72
CA ALA A 280 -11.89 -22.23 9.65
C ALA A 280 -11.85 -20.98 10.54
N LEU A 281 -12.15 -19.80 9.99
CA LEU A 281 -12.26 -18.55 10.74
C LEU A 281 -13.35 -18.62 11.82
N VAL A 282 -14.53 -19.16 11.49
CA VAL A 282 -15.65 -19.34 12.44
C VAL A 282 -15.28 -20.33 13.55
N GLU A 283 -14.67 -21.46 13.20
CA GLU A 283 -14.21 -22.46 14.17
C GLU A 283 -13.14 -21.88 15.10
N ALA A 284 -12.26 -21.02 14.57
CA ALA A 284 -11.21 -20.33 15.29
C ALA A 284 -11.61 -18.96 15.87
N ALA A 285 -12.89 -18.57 15.82
CA ALA A 285 -13.35 -17.25 16.28
C ALA A 285 -12.85 -16.86 17.69
N PRO A 286 -12.73 -17.78 18.68
CA PRO A 286 -12.15 -17.45 19.98
C PRO A 286 -10.72 -16.89 19.93
N ALA A 287 -9.91 -17.27 18.93
CA ALA A 287 -8.55 -16.75 18.75
C ALA A 287 -8.52 -15.30 18.28
N PHE A 288 -9.62 -14.81 17.70
CA PHE A 288 -9.74 -13.47 17.11
C PHE A 288 -10.72 -12.57 17.88
N GLY A 289 -11.43 -13.11 18.88
CA GLY A 289 -12.51 -12.42 19.60
C GLY A 289 -12.09 -11.20 20.43
N HIS A 290 -10.79 -10.95 20.59
CA HIS A 290 -10.25 -9.75 21.25
C HIS A 290 -9.83 -8.63 20.29
N LEU A 291 -9.87 -8.87 18.97
CA LEU A 291 -9.56 -7.85 17.98
C LEU A 291 -10.52 -6.66 18.14
N LYS A 292 -10.05 -5.47 17.78
CA LYS A 292 -10.92 -4.31 17.56
C LYS A 292 -11.52 -4.35 16.16
N ARG A 293 -10.72 -4.76 15.17
CA ARG A 293 -11.15 -4.85 13.76
C ARG A 293 -10.63 -6.14 13.12
N LEU A 294 -11.51 -6.83 12.42
CA LEU A 294 -11.21 -7.92 11.50
C LEU A 294 -11.69 -7.49 10.10
N ASP A 295 -10.75 -7.16 9.23
CA ASP A 295 -11.06 -6.67 7.90
C ASP A 295 -10.99 -7.80 6.87
N LEU A 296 -12.14 -8.10 6.26
CA LEU A 296 -12.31 -9.11 5.22
C LEU A 296 -13.01 -8.50 3.99
N HIS A 297 -12.96 -7.18 3.79
CA HIS A 297 -13.59 -6.58 2.62
C HIS A 297 -12.98 -7.12 1.32
N ARG A 298 -13.79 -7.18 0.26
CA ARG A 298 -13.43 -7.80 -1.02
C ARG A 298 -12.96 -9.25 -0.87
N HIS A 299 -13.94 -10.14 -0.80
CA HIS A 299 -13.80 -11.58 -0.53
C HIS A 299 -14.84 -12.39 -1.32
N TYR A 300 -14.74 -13.73 -1.33
CA TYR A 300 -15.59 -14.64 -2.11
C TYR A 300 -16.47 -15.56 -1.25
N LEU A 301 -16.90 -15.10 -0.07
CA LEU A 301 -17.83 -15.85 0.78
C LEU A 301 -19.21 -15.88 0.12
N SER A 302 -19.94 -16.97 0.34
CA SER A 302 -21.38 -16.99 0.09
C SER A 302 -22.12 -16.12 1.12
N GLU A 303 -23.33 -15.68 0.78
CA GLU A 303 -24.19 -14.92 1.71
C GLU A 303 -24.42 -15.66 3.02
N GLU A 304 -24.63 -16.97 2.94
CA GLU A 304 -24.81 -17.83 4.10
C GLU A 304 -23.57 -17.82 4.98
N MET A 305 -22.39 -17.96 4.38
CA MET A 305 -21.13 -17.96 5.13
C MET A 305 -20.80 -16.58 5.73
N SER A 306 -21.03 -15.49 5.01
CA SER A 306 -20.91 -14.13 5.57
C SER A 306 -21.81 -13.98 6.81
N GLY A 307 -23.02 -14.53 6.79
CA GLY A 307 -23.91 -14.58 7.95
C GLY A 307 -23.35 -15.40 9.12
N HIS A 308 -22.70 -16.54 8.85
CA HIS A 308 -22.03 -17.33 9.88
C HIS A 308 -20.84 -16.61 10.50
N VAL A 309 -20.02 -15.92 9.70
CA VAL A 309 -18.90 -15.10 10.21
C VAL A 309 -19.44 -13.99 11.11
N GLN A 310 -20.44 -13.22 10.66
CA GLN A 310 -21.06 -12.19 11.49
C GLN A 310 -21.60 -12.75 12.81
N ALA A 311 -22.26 -13.90 12.77
CA ALA A 311 -22.80 -14.54 13.96
C ALA A 311 -21.70 -15.02 14.92
N ALA A 312 -20.58 -15.52 14.41
CA ALA A 312 -19.45 -16.00 15.22
C ALA A 312 -18.78 -14.87 16.02
N PHE A 313 -18.74 -13.66 15.46
CA PHE A 313 -18.19 -12.48 16.13
C PHE A 313 -19.25 -11.60 16.83
N ALA A 314 -20.54 -11.94 16.71
CA ALA A 314 -21.61 -11.19 17.35
C ALA A 314 -21.42 -11.14 18.87
N GLY A 315 -21.41 -9.93 19.44
CA GLY A 315 -21.25 -9.72 20.89
C GLY A 315 -19.82 -9.75 21.40
N THR A 316 -18.82 -10.01 20.56
CA THR A 316 -17.39 -9.88 20.92
C THR A 316 -16.93 -8.41 20.98
N GLY A 317 -17.61 -7.52 20.24
CA GLY A 317 -17.21 -6.13 20.06
C GLY A 317 -16.19 -5.91 18.93
N VAL A 318 -15.80 -6.98 18.22
CA VAL A 318 -14.97 -6.91 17.01
C VAL A 318 -15.78 -6.24 15.90
N ASP A 319 -15.22 -5.20 15.29
CA ASP A 319 -15.70 -4.64 14.03
C ASP A 319 -15.29 -5.55 12.87
N VAL A 320 -16.25 -6.26 12.28
CA VAL A 320 -16.00 -7.20 11.17
C VAL A 320 -16.45 -6.58 9.87
N ASP A 321 -15.51 -6.32 8.97
CA ASP A 321 -15.80 -5.80 7.63
C ASP A 321 -15.95 -6.95 6.63
N LEU A 322 -17.15 -7.06 6.05
CA LEU A 322 -17.52 -8.04 5.02
C LEU A 322 -18.13 -7.31 3.81
N SER A 323 -17.69 -6.08 3.55
CA SER A 323 -18.10 -5.34 2.36
C SER A 323 -17.46 -5.89 1.09
N ASP A 324 -17.96 -5.43 -0.06
CA ASP A 324 -17.43 -5.73 -1.40
C ASP A 324 -17.32 -7.22 -1.74
N ARG A 325 -18.32 -8.01 -1.33
CA ARG A 325 -18.40 -9.44 -1.69
C ARG A 325 -18.34 -9.63 -3.21
N GLU A 326 -17.41 -10.46 -3.65
CA GLU A 326 -17.20 -10.87 -5.03
C GLU A 326 -17.86 -12.23 -5.34
N VAL A 327 -18.06 -12.51 -6.62
CA VAL A 327 -18.55 -13.80 -7.12
C VAL A 327 -17.49 -14.36 -8.06
N GLY A 328 -17.12 -15.64 -7.86
CA GLY A 328 -16.15 -16.32 -8.71
C GLY A 328 -16.62 -16.29 -10.18
N SER A 329 -15.67 -16.19 -11.10
CA SER A 329 -16.00 -16.15 -12.53
C SER A 329 -16.14 -17.55 -13.11
N ASP A 330 -17.22 -17.77 -13.86
CA ASP A 330 -17.47 -18.98 -14.65
C ASP A 330 -16.84 -18.83 -16.06
N TRP A 331 -15.54 -18.52 -16.15
CA TRP A 331 -14.86 -18.52 -17.46
C TRP A 331 -14.57 -19.97 -17.88
N GLU A 332 -15.52 -20.58 -18.60
CA GLU A 332 -15.27 -21.79 -19.41
C GLU A 332 -14.36 -21.43 -20.59
N ASP A 333 -13.04 -21.50 -20.43
CA ASP A 333 -12.14 -21.56 -21.58
C ASP A 333 -12.12 -23.02 -22.07
N GLU A 334 -12.65 -23.28 -23.27
CA GLU A 334 -12.89 -24.61 -23.88
C GLU A 334 -11.64 -25.52 -24.00
N ASN A 335 -10.47 -25.10 -23.52
CA ASN A 335 -9.19 -25.82 -23.60
C ASN A 335 -8.46 -26.06 -22.28
N PHE A 336 -9.02 -25.69 -21.12
CA PHE A 336 -8.42 -26.04 -19.82
C PHE A 336 -9.46 -26.66 -18.88
N ASP A 337 -9.25 -27.94 -18.56
CA ASP A 337 -10.06 -28.71 -17.62
C ASP A 337 -9.74 -28.27 -16.17
N TYR A 338 -10.52 -27.34 -15.62
CA TYR A 338 -10.61 -27.13 -14.18
C TYR A 338 -12.07 -26.94 -13.76
N ASP A 339 -12.56 -27.86 -12.92
CA ASP A 339 -13.85 -27.87 -12.22
C ASP A 339 -13.97 -26.77 -11.12
N ALA A 340 -13.33 -25.61 -11.27
CA ALA A 340 -13.26 -24.59 -10.21
C ALA A 340 -13.50 -23.17 -10.75
N ALA A 341 -14.43 -22.44 -10.13
CA ALA A 341 -14.63 -21.02 -10.38
C ALA A 341 -13.31 -20.24 -10.23
N GLY A 342 -13.03 -19.32 -11.15
CA GLY A 342 -11.84 -18.48 -11.10
C GLY A 342 -11.99 -17.39 -10.03
N TYR A 343 -11.24 -17.51 -8.92
CA TYR A 343 -11.12 -16.50 -7.88
C TYR A 343 -9.89 -15.64 -8.15
N TYR A 344 -10.04 -14.32 -8.12
CA TYR A 344 -8.96 -13.38 -8.39
C TYR A 344 -8.74 -12.48 -7.19
N THR A 345 -7.48 -12.21 -6.86
CA THR A 345 -7.16 -11.14 -5.91
C THR A 345 -7.62 -9.79 -6.45
N ALA A 346 -7.68 -8.77 -5.60
CA ALA A 346 -8.02 -7.42 -6.03
C ALA A 346 -7.14 -6.98 -7.19
N VAL A 347 -7.80 -6.66 -8.30
CA VAL A 347 -7.13 -5.98 -9.39
C VAL A 347 -7.13 -4.49 -9.13
N THR A 348 -8.02 -3.93 -8.29
CA THR A 348 -8.14 -2.49 -8.03
C THR A 348 -8.55 -2.16 -6.59
N GLU A 349 -8.11 -1.00 -6.07
CA GLU A 349 -8.54 -0.39 -4.81
C GLU A 349 -9.00 1.05 -5.07
#